data_AF-A0A5K1G4N5-F1
#
_entry.id   AF-A0A5K1G4N5-F1
#
_cell.length_a   1.000
_cell.length_b   1.000
_cell.length_c   1.000
_cell.angle_alpha   90.00
_cell.angle_beta   90.00
_cell.angle_gamma   90.00
#
_symmetry.space_group_name_H-M   'P 1'
#
loop_
_entity.id
_entity.type
_entity.pdbx_description
1 polymer ?
#
loop_
_entity_poly.entity_id
_entity_poly.type
_entity_poly.pdbx_seq_one_letter_code
_entity_poly.pdbx_strand_id
1 'polypeptide(L)'
;SWATDGGRKKVDWRLAPFKATFQGFSIDGCQSWGWSSSNCYSDTDWWSQESFIDLPADQLAKYKQARKKHLVYNYCDDRERYPVLPPECPE
;
A
#
# COMPACT_ATOMS: atom_id res chain seq x y z
N SER A 1 12.33 16.82 6.48
CA SER A 1 11.04 17.03 7.18
C SER A 1 9.95 17.18 6.12
N TRP A 2 8.88 16.37 6.11
CA TRP A 2 7.99 16.22 4.93
C TRP A 2 6.48 16.03 5.20
N ALA A 3 6.07 15.59 6.40
CA ALA A 3 4.77 14.94 6.64
C ALA A 3 3.51 15.77 6.31
N THR A 4 3.49 17.08 6.56
CA THR A 4 2.32 17.92 6.30
C THR A 4 2.67 19.02 5.32
N ASP A 5 1.94 19.07 4.21
CA ASP A 5 2.08 20.09 3.18
C ASP A 5 3.52 20.22 2.63
N GLY A 6 4.13 19.07 2.31
CA GLY A 6 5.53 18.99 1.88
C GLY A 6 6.53 19.35 2.98
N GLY A 7 6.10 19.39 4.24
CA GLY A 7 6.91 19.79 5.39
C GLY A 7 6.84 21.29 5.70
N ARG A 8 5.99 22.06 5.02
CA ARG A 8 5.78 23.49 5.31
C ARG A 8 5.12 23.72 6.67
N LYS A 9 4.22 22.83 7.07
CA LYS A 9 3.58 22.87 8.40
C LYS A 9 4.37 22.01 9.38
N LYS A 10 4.80 22.60 10.49
CA LYS A 10 5.51 21.92 11.58
C LYS A 10 4.52 21.50 12.67
N VAL A 11 4.92 20.50 13.45
CA VAL A 11 4.17 20.04 14.62
C VAL A 11 4.00 21.19 15.61
N ASP A 12 2.77 21.38 16.11
CA ASP A 12 2.49 22.28 17.21
C ASP A 12 2.44 21.47 18.52
N TRP A 13 3.55 21.46 19.26
CA TRP A 13 3.69 20.67 20.49
C TRP A 13 2.75 21.10 21.62
N ARG A 14 2.11 22.27 21.53
CA ARG A 14 1.08 22.69 22.50
C ARG A 14 -0.18 21.81 22.43
N LEU A 15 -0.38 21.08 21.34
CA LEU A 15 -1.49 20.16 21.13
C LEU A 15 -1.20 18.73 21.60
N ALA A 16 -0.03 18.49 22.21
CA ALA A 16 0.32 17.20 22.76
C ALA A 16 -0.61 16.82 23.93
N PRO A 17 -0.85 15.51 24.17
CA PRO A 17 -0.24 14.36 23.49
C PRO A 17 -0.96 13.95 22.19
N PHE A 18 -0.18 13.63 21.16
CA PHE A 18 -0.70 13.01 19.94
C PHE A 18 -0.84 11.50 20.16
N LYS A 19 -2.06 10.97 20.16
CA LYS A 19 -2.34 9.55 20.42
C LYS A 19 -3.00 8.89 19.22
N ALA A 20 -2.54 7.70 18.87
CA ALA A 20 -3.19 6.80 17.93
C ALA A 20 -3.50 5.48 18.64
N THR A 21 -4.66 4.91 18.36
CA THR A 21 -5.14 3.65 18.96
C THR A 21 -5.21 2.58 17.88
N PHE A 22 -4.71 1.39 18.18
CA PHE A 22 -4.64 0.26 17.26
C PHE A 22 -5.34 -0.96 17.86
N GLN A 23 -5.96 -1.77 17.01
CA GLN A 23 -6.63 -3.03 17.36
C GLN A 23 -6.53 -4.00 16.18
N GLY A 24 -6.82 -5.29 16.40
CA GLY A 24 -6.83 -6.29 15.33
C GLY A 24 -5.43 -6.74 14.89
N PHE A 25 -4.57 -7.11 15.84
CA PHE A 25 -3.19 -7.55 15.60
C PHE A 25 -3.07 -8.98 15.04
N SER A 26 -4.04 -9.43 14.23
CA SER A 26 -4.00 -10.76 13.60
C SER A 26 -2.98 -10.76 12.47
N ILE A 27 -2.09 -11.75 12.49
CA ILE A 27 -1.14 -12.01 11.41
C ILE A 27 -1.47 -13.39 10.87
N ASP A 28 -1.89 -13.43 9.60
CA ASP A 28 -2.05 -14.65 8.83
C ASP A 28 -1.10 -14.57 7.64
N GLY A 29 -0.06 -15.41 7.66
CA GLY A 29 1.04 -15.32 6.72
C GLY A 29 2.04 -16.44 6.96
N CYS A 30 2.84 -16.73 5.93
CA CYS A 30 3.89 -17.73 6.04
C CYS A 30 5.15 -17.14 6.69
N GLN A 31 5.60 -17.77 7.78
CA GLN A 31 6.81 -17.37 8.49
C GLN A 31 8.05 -17.84 7.72
N SER A 32 8.91 -16.88 7.35
CA SER A 32 10.21 -17.11 6.73
C SER A 32 11.34 -16.71 7.70
N TRP A 33 12.42 -17.50 7.72
CA TRP A 33 13.61 -17.21 8.52
C TRP A 33 14.75 -16.77 7.61
N GLY A 34 15.21 -15.52 7.77
CA GLY A 34 16.27 -14.95 6.94
C GLY A 34 15.79 -14.61 5.53
N TRP A 35 16.65 -14.79 4.53
CA TRP A 35 16.36 -14.46 3.13
C TRP A 35 15.70 -15.61 2.35
N SER A 36 15.53 -16.79 2.97
CA SER A 36 14.97 -17.96 2.30
C SER A 36 13.47 -18.06 2.55
N SER A 37 12.67 -17.77 1.52
CA SER A 37 11.21 -17.93 1.53
C SER A 37 10.73 -19.22 0.88
N SER A 38 11.62 -20.20 0.68
CA SER A 38 11.27 -21.48 0.02
C SER A 38 10.09 -22.20 0.67
N ASN A 39 9.93 -22.05 1.99
CA ASN A 39 8.84 -22.66 2.76
C ASN A 39 7.48 -21.98 2.53
N CYS A 40 7.46 -20.83 1.86
CA CYS A 40 6.26 -20.01 1.60
C CYS A 40 5.80 -20.07 0.15
N TYR A 41 6.43 -20.89 -0.70
CA TYR A 41 5.96 -21.14 -2.06
C TYR A 41 4.86 -22.22 -2.09
N SER A 42 4.06 -22.33 -1.01
CA SER A 42 3.01 -23.33 -0.92
C SER A 42 1.75 -22.87 -1.66
N ASP A 43 1.20 -23.78 -2.46
CA ASP A 43 -0.11 -23.59 -3.11
C ASP A 43 -1.28 -23.91 -2.16
N THR A 44 -0.98 -24.35 -0.93
CA THR A 44 -2.02 -24.69 0.07
C THR A 44 -2.57 -23.47 0.80
N ASP A 45 -1.82 -22.36 0.81
CA ASP A 45 -2.24 -21.15 1.49
C ASP A 45 -3.42 -20.52 0.74
N TRP A 46 -4.39 -19.96 1.47
CA TRP A 46 -5.61 -19.46 0.84
C TRP A 46 -5.34 -18.31 -0.13
N TRP A 47 -4.33 -17.48 0.13
CA TRP A 47 -3.94 -16.36 -0.73
C TRP A 47 -3.21 -16.80 -2.01
N SER A 48 -2.74 -18.05 -2.08
CA SER A 48 -2.08 -18.62 -3.26
C SER A 48 -3.09 -19.21 -4.26
N GLN A 49 -4.38 -19.27 -3.92
CA GLN A 49 -5.40 -19.84 -4.81
C GLN A 49 -5.69 -18.92 -6.00
N GLU A 50 -6.11 -19.51 -7.11
CA GLU A 50 -6.38 -18.81 -8.39
C GLU A 50 -7.31 -17.59 -8.22
N SER A 51 -8.31 -17.69 -7.34
CA SER A 51 -9.25 -16.60 -7.05
C SER A 51 -8.63 -15.36 -6.41
N PHE A 52 -7.37 -15.43 -5.95
CA PHE A 52 -6.63 -14.35 -5.30
C PHE A 52 -5.47 -13.81 -6.15
N ILE A 53 -5.29 -14.31 -7.38
CA ILE A 53 -4.31 -13.78 -8.33
C ILE A 53 -4.71 -12.37 -8.79
N ASP A 54 -6.01 -12.16 -9.02
CA ASP A 54 -6.57 -10.90 -9.52
C ASP A 54 -7.76 -10.43 -8.67
N LEU A 55 -8.02 -9.12 -8.73
CA LEU A 55 -9.22 -8.55 -8.11
C LEU A 55 -10.48 -8.94 -8.89
N PRO A 56 -11.52 -9.47 -8.23
CA PRO A 56 -12.85 -9.62 -8.82
C PRO A 56 -13.39 -8.28 -9.35
N ALA A 57 -14.26 -8.34 -10.35
CA ALA A 57 -14.75 -7.15 -11.07
C ALA A 57 -15.38 -6.09 -10.15
N ASP A 58 -16.11 -6.50 -9.11
CA ASP A 58 -16.72 -5.56 -8.15
C ASP A 58 -15.67 -4.86 -7.28
N GLN A 59 -14.63 -5.58 -6.85
CA GLN A 59 -13.51 -5.03 -6.08
C GLN A 59 -12.67 -4.07 -6.93
N LEU A 60 -12.40 -4.44 -8.18
CA LEU A 60 -11.72 -3.59 -9.14
C LEU A 60 -12.49 -2.27 -9.39
N ALA A 61 -13.83 -2.34 -9.48
CA ALA A 61 -14.67 -1.15 -9.62
C ALA A 61 -14.58 -0.23 -8.39
N LYS A 62 -14.61 -0.80 -7.18
CA LYS A 62 -14.41 -0.04 -5.92
C LYS A 62 -13.04 0.61 -5.85
N TYR A 63 -11.98 -0.12 -6.22
CA TYR A 63 -10.62 0.40 -6.32
C TYR A 63 -10.53 1.60 -7.28
N LYS A 64 -11.07 1.47 -8.51
CA LYS A 64 -11.11 2.55 -9.50
C LYS A 64 -11.87 3.77 -8.99
N GLN A 65 -12.98 3.57 -8.29
CA GLN A 65 -13.77 4.65 -7.71
C GLN A 65 -13.01 5.39 -6.60
N ALA A 66 -12.36 4.66 -5.70
CA ALA A 66 -11.55 5.24 -4.63
C ALA A 66 -10.41 6.09 -5.20
N ARG A 67 -9.71 5.57 -6.23
CA ARG A 67 -8.66 6.32 -6.93
C ARG A 67 -9.20 7.59 -7.57
N LYS A 68 -10.30 7.50 -8.33
CA LYS A 68 -10.90 8.65 -9.02
C LYS A 68 -11.31 9.77 -8.05
N LYS A 69 -11.75 9.43 -6.83
CA LYS A 69 -12.32 10.39 -5.88
C LYS A 69 -11.34 10.90 -4.83
N HIS A 70 -10.37 10.09 -4.40
CA HIS A 70 -9.60 10.36 -3.18
C HIS A 70 -8.08 10.34 -3.40
N LEU A 71 -7.59 9.91 -4.56
CA LEU A 71 -6.14 9.88 -4.80
C LEU A 71 -5.63 11.30 -5.11
N VAL A 72 -4.72 11.79 -4.27
CA VAL A 72 -4.12 13.13 -4.39
C VAL A 72 -2.68 13.10 -4.91
N TYR A 73 -2.05 11.93 -4.92
CA TYR A 73 -0.70 11.72 -5.44
C TYR A 73 -0.55 10.30 -5.98
N ASN A 74 0.10 10.16 -7.13
CA ASN A 74 0.41 8.87 -7.76
C ASN A 74 1.78 8.97 -8.43
N TYR A 75 2.72 8.10 -8.06
CA TYR A 75 4.07 8.17 -8.60
C TYR A 75 4.14 7.82 -10.10
N CYS A 76 3.23 6.97 -10.60
CA CYS A 76 3.14 6.68 -12.04
C CYS A 76 2.74 7.90 -12.89
N ASP A 77 2.07 8.89 -12.30
CA ASP A 77 1.65 10.11 -13.01
C ASP A 77 2.68 11.26 -12.83
N ASP A 78 3.67 11.07 -11.95
CA ASP A 78 4.68 12.07 -11.58
C ASP A 78 5.86 12.04 -12.56
N ARG A 79 5.67 12.66 -13.73
CA ARG A 79 6.68 12.71 -14.80
C ARG A 79 7.88 13.59 -14.48
N GLU A 80 7.75 14.52 -13.54
CA GLU A 80 8.88 15.32 -13.06
C GLU A 80 9.85 14.43 -12.28
N ARG A 81 9.31 13.59 -11.39
CA ARG A 81 10.12 12.66 -10.59
C ARG A 81 10.56 11.43 -11.38
N TYR A 82 9.70 10.92 -12.26
CA TYR A 82 9.96 9.74 -13.08
C TYR A 82 9.84 10.07 -14.58
N PRO A 83 10.90 10.64 -15.18
CA PRO A 83 10.93 10.89 -16.62
C PRO A 83 10.83 9.60 -17.45
N VAL A 84 11.42 8.52 -16.93
CA VAL A 84 11.24 7.16 -17.43
C VAL A 84 10.29 6.44 -16.48
N LEU A 85 9.19 5.90 -17.02
CA LEU A 85 8.18 5.22 -16.22
C LEU A 85 8.74 3.94 -15.61
N PRO A 86 8.43 3.68 -14.33
CA PRO A 86 8.64 2.38 -13.73
C PRO A 86 7.87 1.27 -14.49
N PRO A 87 8.44 0.07 -14.64
CA PRO A 87 7.90 -0.99 -15.50
C PRO A 87 6.54 -1.55 -15.06
N GLU A 88 6.18 -1.38 -13.79
CA GLU A 88 4.90 -1.78 -13.22
C GLU A 88 3.76 -0.78 -13.48
N CYS A 89 4.11 0.45 -13.89
CA CYS A 89 3.11 1.45 -14.20
C CYS A 89 2.43 1.12 -15.53
N PRO A 90 1.11 1.32 -15.63
CA PRO A 90 0.42 1.19 -16.91
C PRO A 90 1.00 2.22 -17.90
N GLU A 91 1.23 1.80 -19.14
CA GLU A 91 1.62 2.71 -20.24
C GLU A 91 0.58 3.82 -20.46
#